data_AF-A0A256ZW07-F1
#
_entry.id   AF-A0A256ZW07-F1
#
_cell.length_a   1.000
_cell.length_b   1.000
_cell.length_c   1.000
_cell.angle_alpha   90.00
_cell.angle_beta   90.00
_cell.angle_gamma   90.00
#
_symmetry.space_group_name_H-M   'P 1'
#
loop_
_entity.id
_entity.type
_entity.pdbx_description
1 polymer ?
#
loop_
_entity_poly.entity_id
_entity_poly.type
_entity_poly.pdbx_seq_one_letter_code
_entity_poly.pdbx_strand_id
1 'polypeptide(L)' 'MGKVVVVSVKMPKELLKEIDRLVEKGIFTSRSEAIRRGIALLIRNYNRAEALT' A
#
# COMPACT_ATOMS: atom_id res chain seq x y z
N MET A 1 -7.35 -16.01 8.32
CA MET A 1 -6.95 -15.06 7.25
C MET A 1 -8.24 -14.41 6.76
N GLY A 2 -8.44 -13.10 6.97
CA GLY A 2 -9.69 -12.42 6.61
C GLY A 2 -10.01 -12.54 5.12
N LYS A 3 -11.28 -12.39 4.76
CA LYS A 3 -11.74 -12.43 3.36
C LYS A 3 -11.11 -11.27 2.58
N VAL A 4 -10.38 -11.58 1.52
CA VAL A 4 -9.79 -10.55 0.63
C VAL A 4 -10.87 -10.03 -0.30
N VAL A 5 -10.96 -8.70 -0.44
CA VAL A 5 -11.89 -8.04 -1.36
C VAL A 5 -11.11 -7.25 -2.41
N VAL A 6 -11.64 -7.18 -3.63
CA VAL A 6 -11.07 -6.35 -4.70
C VAL A 6 -11.56 -4.93 -4.50
N VAL A 7 -10.63 -3.98 -4.46
CA VAL A 7 -10.91 -2.55 -4.38
C VAL A 7 -10.30 -1.89 -5.61
N SER A 8 -11.11 -1.15 -6.37
CA SER A 8 -10.64 -0.34 -7.49
C SER A 8 -10.52 1.11 -7.07
N VAL A 9 -9.38 1.73 -7.35
CA VAL A 9 -9.08 3.12 -6.99
C VAL A 9 -8.52 3.87 -8.20
N LYS A 10 -8.83 5.17 -8.29
CA LYS A 10 -8.16 6.07 -9.23
C LYS A 10 -6.81 6.48 -8.65
N MET A 11 -5.76 6.45 -9.47
CA MET A 11 -4.43 6.89 -9.04
C MET A 11 -3.70 7.63 -10.18
N PRO A 12 -2.85 8.62 -9.86
CA PRO A 12 -1.90 9.18 -10.81
C PRO A 12 -1.01 8.10 -11.42
N LYS A 13 -0.77 8.17 -12.72
CA LYS A 13 0.09 7.21 -13.45
C LYS A 13 1.50 7.14 -12.85
N GLU A 14 2.03 8.26 -12.39
CA GLU A 14 3.38 8.32 -11.82
C GLU A 14 3.50 7.50 -10.53
N LEU A 15 2.46 7.46 -9.69
CA LEU A 15 2.47 6.59 -8.50
C LEU A 15 2.45 5.11 -8.88
N LEU A 16 1.69 4.74 -9.92
CA LEU A 16 1.67 3.36 -10.40
C LEU A 16 3.06 2.94 -10.92
N LYS A 17 3.75 3.83 -11.65
CA LYS A 17 5.12 3.58 -12.14
C LYS A 17 6.11 3.37 -11.00
N GLU A 18 6.02 4.16 -9.92
CA GLU A 18 6.90 3.95 -8.77
C GLU A 18 6.60 2.61 -8.07
N ILE A 19 5.33 2.21 -7.96
CA ILE A 19 4.97 0.89 -7.44
C ILE A 19 5.57 -0.21 -8.34
N ASP A 20 5.47 -0.08 -9.66
CA ASP A 20 6.04 -1.01 -10.62
C ASP A 20 7.53 -1.16 -10.45
N ARG A 21 8.25 -0.04 -10.32
CA ARG A 21 9.68 -0.03 -10.08
C ARG A 21 10.07 -0.78 -8.80
N LEU A 22 9.26 -0.71 -7.75
CA LEU A 22 9.52 -1.45 -6.51
C LEU A 22 9.31 -2.97 -6.69
N VAL A 23 8.33 -3.37 -7.50
CA VAL A 23 8.10 -4.78 -7.86
C VAL A 23 9.22 -5.30 -8.75
N GLU A 24 9.63 -4.55 -9.77
CA GLU A 24 10.74 -4.89 -10.68
C GLU A 24 12.08 -5.06 -9.95
N LYS A 25 12.31 -4.27 -8.90
CA LYS A 25 13.48 -4.40 -8.01
C LYS A 25 13.40 -5.62 -7.07
N GLY A 26 12.30 -6.38 -7.08
CA GLY A 26 12.09 -7.52 -6.20
C GLY A 26 11.79 -7.15 -4.74
N ILE A 27 11.49 -5.88 -4.44
CA ILE A 27 11.16 -5.43 -3.08
C ILE A 27 9.78 -5.93 -2.66
N PHE A 28 8.84 -6.02 -3.62
CA PHE A 28 7.52 -6.60 -3.41
C PHE A 28 7.25 -7.66 -4.48
N THR A 29 6.50 -8.69 -4.11
CA THR A 29 6.11 -9.78 -5.03
C THR A 29 5.05 -9.35 -6.05
N SER A 30 4.29 -8.30 -5.73
CA SER A 30 3.23 -7.77 -6.59
C SER A 30 2.83 -6.34 -6.21
N ARG A 31 2.20 -5.63 -7.14
CA ARG A 31 1.57 -4.32 -6.88
C ARG A 31 0.60 -4.39 -5.71
N SER A 32 -0.20 -5.46 -5.65
CA SER A 32 -1.18 -5.67 -4.59
C SER A 32 -0.52 -5.83 -3.22
N GLU A 33 0.65 -6.48 -3.15
CA GLU A 33 1.42 -6.55 -1.90
C GLU A 33 1.94 -5.17 -1.49
N ALA A 34 2.58 -4.45 -2.42
CA ALA A 34 3.11 -3.11 -2.18
C ALA A 34 2.02 -2.16 -1.65
N ILE A 35 0.85 -2.14 -2.30
CA ILE A 35 -0.29 -1.31 -1.90
C ILE A 35 -0.79 -1.70 -0.52
N ARG A 36 -0.98 -3.00 -0.23
CA ARG A 36 -1.43 -3.44 1.10
C ARG A 36 -0.45 -3.07 2.21
N ARG A 37 0.86 -3.22 1.97
CA ARG A 37 1.91 -2.82 2.92
C ARG A 37 1.89 -1.30 3.16
N GLY A 38 1.76 -0.51 2.10
CA GLY A 38 1.64 0.94 2.18
C GLY A 38 0.42 1.39 2.99
N ILE A 39 -0.75 0.81 2.72
CA ILE A 39 -1.99 1.09 3.48
C ILE A 39 -1.85 0.70 4.95
N ALA A 40 -1.25 -0.46 5.25
CA ALA A 40 -1.02 -0.88 6.63
C ALA A 40 -0.09 0.08 7.40
N LEU A 41 0.96 0.58 6.74
CA LEU A 41 1.85 1.60 7.32
C LEU A 41 1.13 2.92 7.56
N LEU A 42 0.33 3.37 6.59
CA LEU A 42 -0.49 4.58 6.72
C LEU A 42 -1.41 4.50 7.95
N ILE A 43 -2.20 3.43 8.07
CA ILE A 43 -3.13 3.23 9.20
C ILE A 43 -2.38 3.21 10.53
N ARG A 44 -1.26 2.49 10.60
CA ARG A 44 -0.42 2.44 11.81
C ARG A 44 0.07 3.82 12.24
N ASN A 45 0.47 4.65 11.28
CA ASN A 45 0.97 6.00 11.56
C ASN A 45 -0.14 6.92 12.11
N TYR A 46 -1.35 6.85 11.55
CA TYR A 46 -2.49 7.64 12.03
C TYR A 46 -2.98 7.15 13.39
N ASN A 47 -3.10 5.85 13.62
CA ASN A 47 -3.48 5.32 14.94
C ASN A 47 -2.47 5.70 16.02
N ARG A 48 -1.17 5.75 15.69
CA ARG A 48 -0.14 6.21 16.61
C ARG A 48 -0.26 7.70 16.94
N ALA A 49 -0.63 8.53 15.97
CA ALA A 49 -0.84 9.96 16.18
C ALA A 49 -2.07 10.23 17.07
N GLU A 50 -3.16 9.48 16.85
CA GLU A 50 -4.36 9.57 17.70
C GLU A 50 -4.07 9.15 19.15
N ALA A 51 -3.24 8.14 19.38
CA ALA A 51 -2.88 7.68 20.73
C ALA A 51 -2.01 8.68 21.53
N LEU A 52 -1.51 9.75 20.90
CA LEU A 52 -0.68 10.79 21.53
C LEU A 52 -1.43 12.12 21.73
N THR A 53 -2.72 12.17 21.37
CA THR A 53 -3.60 13.34 21.52
C THR A 53 -4.68 13.05 22.56
#